data_AF-A0A2G0PPN0-F1
#
_entry.id   AF-A0A2G0PPN0-F1
#
_cell.length_a   1.000
_cell.length_b   1.000
_cell.length_c   1.000
_cell.angle_alpha   90.00
_cell.angle_beta   90.00
_cell.angle_gamma   90.00
#
_symmetry.space_group_name_H-M   'P 1'
#
loop_
_entity.id
_entity.type
_entity.pdbx_description
1 polymer ?
#
loop_
_entity_poly.entity_id
_entity_poly.type
_entity_poly.pdbx_seq_one_letter_code
_entity_poly.pdbx_strand_id
1 'polypeptide(L)'
;MENKSVIAFDGKVLRRAYRNDKKNAVQLVTAYDTEAGLVLSQKATATKSGEISTVRQMLDILNLKGSIVTLDALHCQRETLEKISEKKAHVVVPVKQNQPNLWDTVQSQFQAVFDAGKEQVITEIRQEAHGRREER
;
A
#
# COMPACT_ATOMS: atom_id res chain seq x y z
N MET A 1 -13.31 6.33 19.63
CA MET A 1 -12.43 5.54 18.74
C MET A 1 -11.16 6.33 18.60
N GLU A 2 -10.03 5.76 18.98
CA GLU A 2 -8.72 6.39 18.76
C GLU A 2 -8.51 6.49 17.24
N ASN A 3 -8.27 7.70 16.73
CA ASN A 3 -8.14 7.91 15.29
C ASN A 3 -6.81 7.31 14.85
N LYS A 4 -6.85 6.25 14.03
CA LYS A 4 -5.62 5.59 13.54
C LYS A 4 -4.99 6.50 12.47
N SER A 5 -3.71 6.85 12.63
CA SER A 5 -2.98 7.58 11.57
C SER A 5 -3.04 6.81 10.25
N VAL A 6 -3.35 7.53 9.18
CA VAL A 6 -3.34 7.01 7.82
C VAL A 6 -2.12 7.59 7.10
N ILE A 7 -1.18 6.72 6.75
CA ILE A 7 0.10 7.09 6.14
C ILE A 7 0.06 6.71 4.66
N ALA A 8 -0.04 7.73 3.80
CA ALA A 8 -0.02 7.58 2.36
C ALA A 8 1.41 7.63 1.82
N PHE A 9 1.81 6.60 1.08
CA PHE A 9 3.05 6.58 0.32
C PHE A 9 2.73 6.83 -1.16
N ASP A 10 3.26 7.92 -1.70
CA ASP A 10 2.95 8.36 -3.07
C ASP A 10 4.20 8.90 -3.79
N GLY A 11 4.34 8.48 -5.05
CA GLY A 11 5.40 8.89 -5.96
C GLY A 11 4.91 9.98 -6.93
N LYS A 12 5.57 11.14 -6.95
CA LYS A 12 5.24 12.25 -7.85
C LYS A 12 6.46 12.68 -8.66
N VAL A 13 6.25 12.89 -9.95
CA VAL A 13 7.22 13.58 -10.82
C VAL A 13 7.00 15.08 -10.69
N LEU A 14 8.03 15.80 -10.27
CA LEU A 14 7.95 17.25 -10.14
C LEU A 14 7.84 17.93 -11.50
N ARG A 15 6.80 18.74 -11.66
CA ARG A 15 6.53 19.47 -12.90
C ARG A 15 7.70 20.42 -13.19
N ARG A 16 8.24 20.33 -14.42
CA ARG A 16 9.37 21.16 -14.91
C ARG A 16 10.69 20.99 -14.13
N ALA A 17 10.84 19.94 -13.32
CA ALA A 17 12.09 19.68 -12.59
C ALA A 17 13.15 18.95 -13.45
N TYR A 18 13.41 19.45 -14.66
CA TYR A 18 14.41 18.93 -15.59
C TYR A 18 14.97 20.09 -16.45
N ARG A 19 16.21 19.95 -16.94
CA ARG A 19 16.82 20.96 -17.84
C ARG A 19 16.64 20.62 -19.32
N ASN A 20 16.96 19.39 -19.71
CA ASN A 20 16.99 18.96 -21.11
C ASN A 20 15.89 17.96 -21.42
N ASP A 21 15.99 16.74 -20.88
CA ASP A 21 15.02 15.66 -21.13
C ASP A 21 14.02 15.55 -19.96
N LYS A 22 12.73 15.48 -20.30
CA LYS A 22 11.62 15.20 -19.37
C LYS A 22 11.80 13.89 -18.60
N LYS A 23 12.49 12.91 -19.18
CA LYS A 23 12.79 11.63 -18.52
C LYS A 23 13.69 11.81 -17.29
N ASN A 24 14.45 12.89 -17.24
CA ASN A 24 15.33 13.23 -16.11
C ASN A 24 14.62 14.10 -15.05
N ALA A 25 13.30 14.25 -15.14
CA ALA A 25 12.55 15.01 -14.15
C ALA A 25 12.67 14.36 -12.77
N VAL A 26 12.93 15.17 -11.75
CA VAL A 26 13.03 14.70 -10.36
C VAL A 26 11.73 14.00 -9.96
N GLN A 27 11.86 12.77 -9.49
CA GLN A 27 10.77 12.00 -8.90
C GLN A 27 10.95 11.98 -7.39
N LEU A 28 9.90 12.28 -6.65
CA LEU A 28 9.87 12.27 -5.19
C LEU A 28 8.86 11.22 -4.72
N VAL A 29 9.25 10.45 -3.71
CA VAL A 29 8.35 9.61 -2.92
C VAL A 29 8.14 10.27 -1.58
N THR A 30 6.88 10.38 -1.17
CA THR A 30 6.50 11.00 0.10
C THR A 30 5.71 10.02 0.94
N ALA A 31 6.01 9.93 2.23
CA ALA A 31 5.16 9.34 3.25
C ALA A 31 4.46 10.47 4.00
N TYR A 32 3.14 10.56 3.86
CA TYR A 32 2.33 11.66 4.37
C TYR A 32 1.28 11.11 5.35
N ASP A 33 1.27 11.64 6.57
CA ASP A 33 0.20 11.39 7.54
C ASP A 33 -0.98 12.30 7.21
N THR A 34 -2.06 11.72 6.71
CA THR A 34 -3.26 12.48 6.30
C THR A 34 -4.04 13.03 7.48
N GLU A 35 -3.95 12.39 8.64
CA GLU A 35 -4.65 12.81 9.85
C GLU A 35 -3.90 13.97 10.53
N ALA A 36 -2.56 13.89 10.57
CA ALA A 36 -1.73 14.95 11.16
C ALA A 36 -1.41 16.09 10.19
N GLY A 37 -1.59 15.89 8.88
CA GLY A 37 -1.19 16.84 7.85
C GLY A 37 0.32 16.99 7.69
N LEU A 38 1.09 15.93 7.97
CA LEU A 38 2.55 15.97 8.08
C LEU A 38 3.25 15.08 7.05
N VAL A 39 4.32 15.61 6.46
CA VAL A 39 5.27 14.78 5.69
C VAL A 39 6.24 14.13 6.68
N LEU A 40 6.10 12.81 6.87
CA LEU A 40 6.96 12.02 7.76
C LEU A 40 8.31 11.71 7.12
N SER A 41 8.32 11.52 5.80
CA SER A 41 9.54 11.25 5.05
C SER A 41 9.35 11.63 3.58
N GLN A 42 10.39 12.14 2.95
CA GLN A 42 10.42 12.39 1.52
C GLN A 42 11.79 12.03 0.96
N LYS A 43 11.83 11.31 -0.14
CA LYS A 43 13.07 10.89 -0.81
C LYS A 43 12.97 11.07 -2.32
N ALA A 44 14.05 11.54 -2.93
CA ALA A 44 14.16 11.54 -4.37
C ALA A 44 14.52 10.14 -4.89
N THR A 45 13.97 9.78 -6.03
CA THR A 45 14.29 8.55 -6.75
C THR A 45 14.75 8.91 -8.17
N ALA A 46 15.80 8.22 -8.63
CA ALA A 46 16.40 8.47 -9.93
C ALA A 46 15.58 7.87 -11.09
N THR A 47 14.75 6.85 -10.82
CA THR A 47 13.97 6.16 -11.85
C THR A 47 12.64 5.66 -11.30
N LYS A 48 11.66 5.43 -12.18
CA LYS A 48 10.35 4.88 -11.79
C LYS A 48 10.49 3.51 -11.11
N SER A 49 11.42 2.67 -11.55
CA SER A 49 11.68 1.37 -10.94
C SER A 49 12.36 1.47 -9.56
N GLY A 50 13.08 2.56 -9.31
CA GLY A 50 13.69 2.87 -8.00
C GLY A 50 12.67 3.31 -6.94
N GLU A 51 11.42 3.56 -7.32
CA GLU A 51 10.36 3.93 -6.39
C GLU A 51 10.07 2.83 -5.37
N ILE A 52 9.97 1.57 -5.83
CA ILE A 52 9.68 0.41 -4.97
C ILE A 52 10.78 0.25 -3.91
N SER A 53 12.05 0.31 -4.30
CA SER A 53 13.16 0.20 -3.35
C SER A 53 13.19 1.38 -2.38
N THR A 54 12.88 2.59 -2.85
CA THR A 54 12.80 3.79 -2.01
C THR A 54 11.71 3.67 -0.95
N VAL A 55 10.50 3.23 -1.33
CA VAL A 55 9.41 3.00 -0.38
C VAL A 55 9.80 1.96 0.67
N ARG A 56 10.42 0.84 0.27
CA ARG A 56 10.89 -0.17 1.23
C ARG A 56 11.89 0.38 2.24
N GLN A 57 12.85 1.18 1.78
CA GLN A 57 13.79 1.86 2.69
C GLN A 57 13.10 2.87 3.62
N MET A 58 12.00 3.49 3.19
CA MET A 58 11.20 4.38 4.04
C MET A 58 10.41 3.58 5.09
N LEU A 59 9.84 2.43 4.72
CA LEU A 59 9.19 1.50 5.66
C LEU A 59 10.18 1.02 6.74
N ASP A 60 11.43 0.78 6.38
CA ASP A 60 12.47 0.31 7.32
C ASP A 60 12.74 1.31 8.44
N ILE A 61 12.67 2.61 8.17
CA ILE A 61 12.98 3.67 9.13
C ILE A 61 11.77 4.22 9.87
N LEU A 62 10.57 4.18 9.26
CA LEU A 62 9.36 4.75 9.86
C LEU A 62 8.79 3.82 10.94
N ASN A 63 8.32 4.42 12.03
CA ASN A 63 7.49 3.73 13.02
C ASN A 63 6.03 3.81 12.59
N LEU A 64 5.47 2.68 12.15
CA LEU A 64 4.13 2.60 11.56
C LEU A 64 3.17 1.74 12.40
N LYS A 65 3.57 1.32 13.61
CA LYS A 65 2.80 0.40 14.44
C LYS A 65 1.38 0.92 14.66
N GLY A 66 0.39 0.10 14.30
CA GLY A 66 -1.04 0.42 14.45
C GLY A 66 -1.60 1.41 13.43
N SER A 67 -0.77 1.99 12.56
CA SER A 67 -1.23 2.88 11.47
C SER A 67 -1.86 2.09 10.32
N ILE A 68 -2.59 2.80 9.46
CA ILE A 68 -3.05 2.29 8.18
C ILE A 68 -2.13 2.85 7.10
N VAL A 69 -1.43 1.97 6.38
CA VAL A 69 -0.57 2.35 5.26
C VAL A 69 -1.35 2.20 3.96
N THR A 70 -1.37 3.26 3.16
CA THR A 70 -1.97 3.21 1.81
C THR A 70 -0.91 3.43 0.75
N LEU A 71 -0.87 2.56 -0.25
CA LEU A 71 0.06 2.66 -1.38
C LEU A 71 -0.67 2.47 -2.70
N ASP A 72 -0.03 2.89 -3.79
CA ASP A 72 -0.51 2.58 -5.13
C ASP A 72 -0.40 1.08 -5.47
N ALA A 73 -0.98 0.68 -6.60
CA ALA A 73 -0.93 -0.70 -7.06
C ALA A 73 0.47 -1.19 -7.48
N LEU A 74 1.42 -0.27 -7.78
CA LEU A 74 2.80 -0.65 -8.10
C LEU A 74 3.46 -1.33 -6.91
N HIS A 75 3.08 -0.91 -5.70
CA HIS A 75 3.56 -1.43 -4.42
C HIS A 75 2.82 -2.69 -3.92
N CYS A 76 1.87 -3.24 -4.69
CA CYS A 76 1.24 -4.54 -4.42
C CYS A 76 2.23 -5.70 -4.67
N GLN A 77 3.35 -5.67 -3.96
CA GLN A 77 4.49 -6.59 -4.06
C GLN A 77 4.65 -7.30 -2.72
N ARG A 78 4.85 -8.61 -2.75
CA ARG A 78 4.95 -9.45 -1.54
C ARG A 78 5.90 -8.86 -0.49
N GLU A 79 7.14 -8.54 -0.88
CA GLU A 79 8.15 -8.00 0.04
C GLU A 79 7.76 -6.64 0.65
N THR A 80 7.02 -5.80 -0.10
CA THR A 80 6.52 -4.53 0.44
C THR A 80 5.44 -4.78 1.50
N LEU A 81 4.52 -5.72 1.25
CA LEU A 81 3.46 -6.09 2.20
C LEU A 81 4.02 -6.79 3.44
N GLU A 82 5.05 -7.63 3.27
CA GLU A 82 5.76 -8.27 4.38
C GLU A 82 6.39 -7.24 5.31
N LYS A 83 7.09 -6.22 4.77
CA LYS A 83 7.65 -5.13 5.58
C LYS A 83 6.59 -4.35 6.37
N ILE A 84 5.42 -4.09 5.77
CA ILE A 84 4.33 -3.39 6.47
C ILE A 84 3.77 -4.26 7.61
N SER A 85 3.63 -5.56 7.36
CA SER A 85 3.20 -6.54 8.37
C SER A 85 4.19 -6.65 9.53
N GLU A 86 5.50 -6.68 9.26
CA GLU A 86 6.58 -6.67 10.27
C GLU A 86 6.50 -5.44 11.17
N LYS A 87 6.08 -4.30 10.62
CA LYS A 87 5.86 -3.04 11.37
C LYS A 87 4.57 -3.05 12.19
N LYS A 88 3.77 -4.12 12.14
CA LYS A 88 2.47 -4.25 12.79
C LYS A 88 1.51 -3.13 12.37
N ALA A 89 1.57 -2.75 11.09
CA ALA A 89 0.68 -1.78 10.47
C ALA A 89 -0.38 -2.51 9.62
N HIS A 90 -1.52 -1.86 9.43
CA HIS A 90 -2.54 -2.32 8.47
C HIS A 90 -2.20 -1.78 7.08
N VAL A 91 -2.67 -2.44 6.01
CA VAL A 91 -2.40 -2.03 4.64
C VAL A 91 -3.67 -1.99 3.80
N VAL A 92 -3.79 -0.96 2.98
CA VAL A 92 -4.74 -0.89 1.87
C VAL A 92 -3.95 -0.67 0.60
N VAL A 93 -4.05 -1.62 -0.34
CA VAL A 93 -3.33 -1.57 -1.61
C VAL A 93 -4.24 -2.06 -2.74
N PRO A 94 -4.32 -1.37 -3.88
CA PRO A 94 -5.08 -1.85 -5.02
C PRO A 94 -4.36 -3.01 -5.72
N VAL A 95 -5.11 -4.05 -6.07
CA VAL A 95 -4.64 -5.11 -6.98
C VAL A 95 -4.95 -4.70 -8.42
N LYS A 96 -4.06 -5.01 -9.37
CA LYS A 96 -4.25 -4.78 -10.81
C LYS A 96 -4.22 -6.10 -11.58
N GLN A 97 -4.80 -6.09 -12.78
CA GLN A 97 -4.90 -7.26 -13.67
C GLN A 97 -3.54 -7.81 -14.16
N ASN A 98 -2.44 -7.09 -13.97
CA ASN A 98 -1.10 -7.61 -14.23
C ASN A 98 -0.67 -8.68 -13.21
N GLN A 99 -1.49 -8.98 -12.19
CA GLN A 99 -1.37 -10.11 -11.28
C GLN A 99 -2.61 -11.01 -11.40
N PRO A 100 -2.75 -11.79 -12.49
CA PRO A 100 -4.01 -12.44 -12.85
C PRO A 100 -4.54 -13.38 -11.76
N ASN A 101 -3.69 -14.24 -11.21
CA ASN A 101 -4.10 -15.18 -10.15
C ASN A 101 -4.62 -14.46 -8.89
N LEU A 102 -3.95 -13.38 -8.47
CA LEU A 102 -4.37 -12.60 -7.31
C LEU A 102 -5.66 -11.83 -7.62
N TRP A 103 -5.74 -11.25 -8.81
CA TRP A 103 -6.92 -10.55 -9.29
C TRP A 103 -8.16 -11.46 -9.30
N ASP A 104 -8.04 -12.65 -9.90
CA ASP A 104 -9.12 -13.64 -9.97
C ASP A 104 -9.52 -14.15 -8.59
N THR A 105 -8.55 -14.35 -7.70
CA THR A 105 -8.81 -14.74 -6.30
C THR A 105 -9.58 -13.66 -5.55
N VAL A 106 -9.19 -12.38 -5.69
CA VAL A 106 -9.90 -11.26 -5.07
C VAL A 106 -11.30 -11.13 -5.66
N GLN A 107 -11.46 -11.15 -6.99
CA GLN A 107 -12.78 -11.06 -7.62
C GLN A 107 -13.70 -12.19 -7.15
N SER A 108 -13.24 -13.45 -7.24
CA SER A 108 -14.05 -14.60 -6.82
C SER A 108 -14.45 -14.53 -5.34
N GLN A 109 -13.58 -14.05 -4.45
CA GLN A 109 -13.94 -13.90 -3.05
C GLN A 109 -15.04 -12.87 -2.79
N PHE A 110 -15.06 -11.78 -3.55
CA PHE A 110 -16.04 -10.71 -3.37
C PHE A 110 -17.22 -10.80 -4.35
N GLN A 111 -17.25 -11.76 -5.28
CA GLN A 111 -18.28 -11.85 -6.32
C GLN A 111 -19.70 -11.96 -5.75
N ALA A 112 -19.91 -12.83 -4.77
CA ALA A 112 -21.21 -13.00 -4.12
C ALA A 112 -21.70 -11.72 -3.42
N VAL A 113 -20.77 -10.86 -2.97
CA VAL A 113 -21.10 -9.55 -2.37
C VAL A 113 -21.61 -8.59 -3.45
N PHE A 114 -20.89 -8.51 -4.57
CA PHE A 114 -21.26 -7.66 -5.69
C PHE A 114 -22.58 -8.09 -6.33
N ASP A 115 -22.78 -9.40 -6.53
CA ASP A 115 -24.02 -9.96 -7.09
C ASP A 115 -25.24 -9.66 -6.20
N ALA A 116 -25.04 -9.62 -4.88
CA ALA A 116 -26.10 -9.29 -3.92
C ALA A 116 -26.41 -7.78 -3.83
N GLY A 117 -25.68 -6.92 -4.54
CA GLY A 117 -25.86 -5.46 -4.52
C GLY A 117 -25.60 -4.82 -3.16
N LYS A 118 -24.81 -5.46 -2.28
CA LYS A 118 -24.51 -4.95 -0.94
C LYS A 118 -23.35 -3.96 -0.98
N GLU A 119 -23.55 -2.75 -0.46
CA GLU A 119 -22.53 -1.68 -0.43
C GLU A 119 -21.44 -1.87 0.64
N GLN A 120 -21.71 -2.65 1.69
CA GLN A 120 -20.75 -2.96 2.75
C GLN A 120 -20.83 -4.43 3.12
N VAL A 121 -19.67 -5.09 3.13
CA VAL A 121 -19.51 -6.44 3.68
C VAL A 121 -18.23 -6.49 4.49
N ILE A 122 -18.37 -6.94 5.74
CA ILE A 122 -17.25 -7.38 6.58
C ILE A 122 -17.04 -8.86 6.24
N THR A 123 -15.93 -9.17 5.59
CA THR A 123 -15.54 -10.56 5.32
C THR A 123 -14.61 -11.02 6.44
N GLU A 124 -15.08 -11.95 7.27
CA GLU A 124 -14.29 -12.60 8.33
C GLU A 124 -13.68 -13.88 7.72
N ILE A 125 -12.35 -13.94 7.59
CA ILE A 125 -11.67 -15.12 7.03
C ILE A 125 -11.37 -16.08 8.17
N ARG A 126 -12.16 -17.16 8.27
CA ARG A 126 -11.87 -18.28 9.17
C ARG A 126 -11.02 -19.31 8.44
N GLN A 127 -9.78 -19.51 8.89
CA GLN A 127 -8.96 -20.65 8.45
C GLN A 127 -9.04 -21.76 9.50
N GLU A 128 -9.48 -22.94 9.08
CA GLU A 128 -9.33 -24.17 9.87
C GLU A 128 -8.18 -25.00 9.28
N ALA A 129 -7.07 -25.06 9.99
CA ALA A 129 -5.97 -25.98 9.70
C ALA A 129 -5.63 -26.76 10.98
N HIS A 130 -5.54 -28.08 10.88
CA HIS A 130 -5.23 -28.99 11.99
C HIS A 130 -6.06 -28.78 13.27
N GLY A 131 -7.36 -28.49 13.12
CA GLY A 131 -8.27 -28.32 14.26
C GLY A 131 -8.04 -27.05 15.09
N ARG A 132 -7.19 -26.12 14.64
CA ARG A 132 -7.01 -24.81 15.26
C ARG A 132 -7.87 -23.77 14.53
N ARG A 133 -8.57 -22.93 15.31
CA ARG A 133 -9.32 -21.76 14.82
C ARG A 133 -8.50 -20.50 15.09
N GLU A 134 -8.23 -19.73 14.04
CA GLU A 134 -7.68 -18.38 14.15
C GLU A 134 -8.68 -17.38 13.57
N GLU A 135 -8.99 -16.33 14.33
CA GLU A 135 -9.83 -15.20 13.91
C GLU A 135 -8.89 -14.00 13.63
N ARG A 136 -9.05 -13.34 12.48
CA ARG A 136 -8.30 -12.15 12.08
C ARG A 136 -9.20 -11.11 11.42
#